data_AF-A0A843F3M9-F1
#
_entry.id   AF-A0A843F3M9-F1
#
_cell.length_a   1.000
_cell.length_b   1.000
_cell.length_c   1.000
_cell.angle_alpha   90.00
_cell.angle_beta   90.00
_cell.angle_gamma   90.00
#
_symmetry.space_group_name_H-M   'P 1'
#
loop_
_entity.id
_entity.type
_entity.pdbx_description
1 polymer ?
#
loop_
_entity_poly.entity_id
_entity_poly.type
_entity_poly.pdbx_seq_one_letter_code
_entity_poly.pdbx_strand_id
1 'polypeptide(L)'
;MSEHGQWDSSLSFIFAMIGAAVGLGNIWRFSYVLYSNGGGSFFIPYLIAIAMMGIPFLILEYAVGFSFKDSFSNILKKINPKYEVIAWILVSFVFIVVIYYMVILSWDLVYLLSSFTFGWGTDTVSYFTHTVGGSSNLESAGFLLIPTTVCVALLWVVLWFISHKDVDQGIGKFSKVLIPALFVIMGFIIIYALT
;
A
#
# COMPACT_ATOMS: atom_id res chain seq x y z
N MET A 1 -8.46 -11.19 30.77
CA MET A 1 -8.76 -10.41 29.55
C MET A 1 -7.55 -9.54 29.31
N SER A 2 -6.57 -10.02 28.54
CA SER A 2 -5.39 -9.23 28.19
C SER A 2 -5.82 -8.04 27.34
N GLU A 3 -5.38 -6.84 27.71
CA GLU A 3 -5.48 -5.61 26.93
C GLU A 3 -4.71 -5.77 25.60
N HIS A 4 -5.29 -6.46 24.62
CA HIS A 4 -4.70 -6.54 23.29
C HIS A 4 -5.14 -5.32 22.45
N GLY A 5 -4.18 -4.43 22.20
CA GLY A 5 -4.11 -3.64 20.96
C GLY A 5 -5.14 -2.51 20.80
N GLN A 6 -5.44 -1.75 21.86
CA GLN A 6 -6.09 -0.46 21.66
C GLN A 6 -5.06 0.56 21.15
N TRP A 7 -5.51 1.44 20.25
CA TRP A 7 -4.68 2.55 19.78
C TRP A 7 -4.53 3.56 20.91
N ASP A 8 -3.29 3.93 21.25
CA ASP A 8 -3.00 4.86 22.35
C ASP A 8 -3.57 6.27 22.07
N SER A 9 -3.86 6.60 20.81
CA SER A 9 -4.44 7.87 20.41
C SER A 9 -5.34 7.75 19.19
N SER A 10 -6.51 8.38 19.22
CA SER A 10 -7.44 8.49 18.09
C SER A 10 -6.78 9.07 16.83
N LEU A 11 -5.78 9.95 17.01
CA LEU A 11 -4.99 10.46 15.88
C LEU A 11 -4.06 9.39 15.28
N SER A 12 -3.47 8.50 16.09
CA SER A 12 -2.67 7.37 15.56
C SER A 12 -3.53 6.53 14.62
N PHE A 13 -4.75 6.24 15.08
CA PHE A 13 -5.73 5.46 14.35
C PHE A 13 -6.13 6.14 13.04
N ILE A 14 -6.48 7.42 13.07
CA ILE A 14 -6.86 8.17 11.86
C ILE A 14 -5.72 8.20 10.85
N PHE A 15 -4.48 8.49 11.27
CA PHE A 15 -3.33 8.50 10.36
C PHE A 15 -3.05 7.10 9.78
N ALA A 16 -3.19 6.04 10.57
CA ALA A 16 -3.05 4.67 10.07
C ALA A 16 -4.13 4.34 9.03
N MET A 17 -5.39 4.74 9.27
CA MET A 17 -6.50 4.56 8.34
C MET A 17 -6.30 5.35 7.04
N ILE A 18 -5.83 6.60 7.12
CA ILE A 18 -5.49 7.40 5.94
C ILE A 18 -4.35 6.73 5.16
N GLY A 19 -3.32 6.22 5.85
CA GLY A 19 -2.23 5.51 5.21
C GLY A 19 -2.65 4.21 4.52
N ALA A 20 -3.63 3.50 5.07
CA ALA A 20 -4.20 2.32 4.42
C ALA A 20 -5.04 2.68 3.19
N ALA A 21 -5.69 3.84 3.17
CA ALA A 21 -6.51 4.31 2.05
C ALA A 21 -5.70 5.00 0.93
N VAL A 22 -4.59 5.66 1.28
CA VAL A 22 -3.74 6.39 0.34
C VAL A 22 -2.55 5.52 -0.07
N GLY A 23 -2.68 4.86 -1.23
CA GLY A 23 -1.60 4.07 -1.83
C GLY A 23 -1.03 4.68 -3.11
N LEU A 24 -0.03 4.01 -3.68
CA LEU A 24 0.58 4.36 -4.97
C LEU A 24 -0.49 4.65 -6.04
N GLY A 25 -1.54 3.81 -6.12
CA GLY A 25 -2.62 3.94 -7.09
C GLY A 25 -3.32 5.31 -7.11
N ASN A 26 -3.39 6.02 -5.98
CA ASN A 26 -4.00 7.36 -5.94
C ASN A 26 -3.14 8.42 -6.61
N ILE A 27 -1.84 8.18 -6.78
CA ILE A 27 -0.89 9.13 -7.36
C ILE A 27 -0.86 8.98 -8.89
N TRP A 28 -0.59 7.77 -9.40
CA TRP A 28 -0.41 7.56 -10.84
C TRP A 28 -1.67 7.03 -11.54
N ARG A 29 -2.32 5.99 -10.99
CA ARG A 29 -3.44 5.31 -11.66
C ARG A 29 -4.68 6.19 -11.72
N PHE A 30 -5.03 6.87 -10.62
CA PHE A 30 -6.16 7.80 -10.62
C PHE A 30 -6.00 8.88 -11.70
N SER A 31 -4.84 9.53 -11.73
CA SER A 31 -4.51 10.57 -12.71
C SER A 31 -4.58 10.06 -14.15
N TYR A 32 -4.06 8.86 -14.41
CA TYR A 32 -4.12 8.23 -15.73
C TYR A 32 -5.56 7.89 -16.17
N VAL A 33 -6.37 7.30 -15.28
CA VAL A 33 -7.76 6.95 -15.57
C VAL A 33 -8.60 8.21 -15.77
N LEU A 34 -8.43 9.22 -14.91
CA LEU A 34 -9.08 10.53 -15.05
C LEU A 34 -8.80 11.13 -16.42
N TYR A 35 -7.52 11.21 -16.82
CA TYR A 35 -7.11 11.78 -18.11
C TYR A 35 -7.67 10.99 -19.30
N SER A 36 -7.55 9.66 -19.28
CA SER A 36 -7.99 8.80 -20.38
C SER A 36 -9.51 8.68 -20.52
N ASN A 37 -10.30 9.01 -19.48
CA ASN A 37 -11.76 8.86 -19.47
C ASN A 37 -12.49 10.20 -19.48
N GLY A 38 -12.02 11.17 -20.28
CA GLY A 38 -12.71 12.46 -20.47
C GLY A 38 -12.38 13.52 -19.42
N GLY A 39 -11.24 13.38 -18.73
CA GLY A 39 -10.70 14.38 -17.82
C GLY A 39 -11.68 14.72 -16.70
N GLY A 40 -12.06 16.00 -16.59
CA GLY A 40 -12.97 16.49 -15.55
C GLY A 40 -14.34 15.81 -15.54
N SER A 41 -14.84 15.32 -16.68
CA SER A 41 -16.15 14.66 -16.76
C SER A 41 -16.19 13.32 -16.02
N PHE A 42 -15.03 12.65 -15.86
CA PHE A 42 -14.93 11.39 -15.11
C PHE A 42 -15.27 11.54 -13.62
N PHE A 43 -15.18 12.76 -13.06
CA PHE A 43 -15.56 12.98 -11.67
C PHE A 43 -17.03 12.65 -11.39
N ILE A 44 -17.93 12.81 -12.36
CA ILE A 44 -19.35 12.52 -12.18
C ILE A 44 -19.59 11.04 -11.84
N PRO A 45 -19.23 10.07 -12.71
CA PRO A 45 -19.38 8.65 -12.38
C PRO A 45 -18.49 8.23 -11.20
N TYR A 46 -17.31 8.82 -11.02
CA TYR A 46 -16.42 8.52 -9.89
C TYR A 46 -17.06 8.86 -8.53
N LEU A 47 -17.63 10.06 -8.38
CA LEU A 47 -18.29 10.49 -7.14
C LEU A 47 -19.55 9.68 -6.86
N ILE A 48 -20.32 9.33 -7.91
CA ILE A 48 -21.49 8.46 -7.77
C ILE A 48 -21.07 7.07 -7.28
N ALA A 49 -20.01 6.49 -7.85
CA ALA A 49 -19.50 5.18 -7.42
C ALA A 49 -19.00 5.19 -5.97
N ILE A 50 -18.33 6.27 -5.55
CA ILE A 50 -17.91 6.43 -4.14
C ILE A 50 -19.13 6.53 -3.22
N ALA A 51 -20.13 7.33 -3.57
CA ALA A 51 -21.31 7.51 -2.74
C ALA A 51 -22.15 6.22 -2.62
N MET A 52 -22.27 5.45 -3.71
CA MET A 52 -23.09 4.24 -3.75
C MET A 52 -22.38 2.99 -3.26
N MET A 53 -21.07 2.86 -3.48
CA MET A 53 -20.30 1.67 -3.13
C MET A 53 -19.20 1.98 -2.12
N GLY A 54 -18.32 2.96 -2.40
CA GLY A 54 -17.17 3.25 -1.54
C GLY A 54 -17.54 3.48 -0.07
N ILE A 55 -18.42 4.47 0.19
CA ILE A 55 -18.83 4.84 1.54
C ILE A 55 -19.63 3.72 2.23
N PRO A 56 -20.67 3.11 1.61
CA PRO A 56 -21.42 2.05 2.26
C PRO A 56 -20.59 0.81 2.62
N PHE A 57 -19.69 0.36 1.73
CA PHE A 57 -18.82 -0.78 2.03
C PHE A 57 -17.81 -0.47 3.14
N LEU A 58 -17.25 0.74 3.17
CA LEU A 58 -16.35 1.16 4.23
C LEU A 58 -17.06 1.21 5.59
N ILE A 59 -18.28 1.73 5.64
CA ILE A 59 -19.10 1.75 6.87
C ILE A 59 -19.42 0.32 7.31
N LEU A 60 -19.78 -0.58 6.37
CA LEU A 60 -20.07 -1.97 6.67
C LEU A 60 -18.86 -2.69 7.28
N GLU A 61 -17.69 -2.56 6.64
CA GLU A 61 -16.45 -3.18 7.12
C GLU A 61 -16.08 -2.67 8.52
N TYR A 62 -16.18 -1.36 8.73
CA TYR A 62 -15.92 -0.75 10.03
C TYR A 62 -16.92 -1.23 11.09
N ALA A 63 -18.22 -1.27 10.77
CA ALA A 63 -19.25 -1.72 11.71
C ALA A 63 -19.05 -3.18 12.12
N VAL A 64 -18.70 -4.05 11.17
CA VAL A 64 -18.37 -5.46 11.44
C VAL A 64 -17.12 -5.57 12.31
N GLY A 65 -16.03 -4.88 11.96
CA GLY A 65 -14.80 -4.89 12.75
C GLY A 65 -15.00 -4.40 14.18
N PHE A 66 -15.76 -3.30 14.36
CA PHE A 66 -16.06 -2.72 15.67
C PHE A 66 -16.96 -3.61 16.53
N SER A 67 -17.91 -4.31 15.92
CA SER A 67 -18.87 -5.16 16.63
C SER A 67 -18.25 -6.47 17.12
N PHE A 68 -17.47 -7.14 16.26
CA PHE A 68 -16.92 -8.46 16.59
C PHE A 68 -15.54 -8.42 17.26
N LYS A 69 -14.73 -7.38 16.99
CA LYS A 69 -13.37 -7.18 17.54
C LYS A 69 -12.49 -8.44 17.47
N ASP A 70 -12.56 -9.14 16.36
CA ASP A 70 -11.85 -10.40 16.12
C ASP A 70 -11.22 -10.38 14.72
N SER A 71 -10.34 -11.33 14.43
CA SER A 71 -9.77 -11.49 13.09
C SER A 71 -10.86 -11.80 12.06
N PHE A 72 -10.68 -11.35 10.81
CA PHE A 72 -11.68 -11.54 9.74
C PHE A 72 -12.12 -13.00 9.57
N SER A 73 -11.18 -13.95 9.72
CA SER A 73 -11.48 -15.39 9.69
C SER A 73 -12.39 -15.84 10.83
N ASN A 74 -12.07 -15.41 12.06
CA ASN A 74 -12.90 -15.72 13.22
C ASN A 74 -14.28 -15.04 13.16
N ILE A 75 -14.36 -13.82 12.61
CA ILE A 75 -15.64 -13.12 12.41
C ILE A 75 -16.54 -13.94 11.50
N LEU A 76 -16.04 -14.36 10.32
CA LEU A 76 -16.84 -15.15 9.38
C LEU A 76 -17.21 -16.52 9.96
N LYS A 77 -16.30 -17.15 10.72
CA LYS A 77 -16.58 -18.38 11.45
C LYS A 77 -17.72 -18.23 12.47
N LYS A 78 -17.76 -17.12 13.22
CA LYS A 78 -18.83 -16.81 14.19
C LYS A 78 -20.19 -16.59 13.51
N ILE A 79 -20.20 -16.03 12.30
CA ILE A 79 -21.42 -15.85 11.51
C ILE A 79 -21.91 -17.18 10.94
N ASN A 80 -21.02 -17.91 10.26
CA ASN A 80 -21.30 -19.25 9.76
C ASN A 80 -19.98 -20.00 9.58
N PRO A 81 -19.80 -21.19 10.17
CA PRO A 81 -18.55 -21.95 10.04
C PRO A 81 -18.18 -22.27 8.59
N LYS A 82 -19.15 -22.36 7.67
CA LYS A 82 -18.86 -22.55 6.23
C LYS A 82 -18.16 -21.36 5.58
N TYR A 83 -18.33 -20.16 6.12
CA TYR A 83 -17.72 -18.94 5.59
C TYR A 83 -16.27 -18.74 6.03
N GLU A 84 -15.77 -19.54 6.98
CA GLU A 84 -14.36 -19.53 7.38
C GLU A 84 -13.43 -19.80 6.20
N VAL A 85 -13.83 -20.71 5.29
CA VAL A 85 -13.05 -21.02 4.07
C VAL A 85 -12.93 -19.80 3.16
N ILE A 86 -14.02 -19.05 2.99
CA ILE A 86 -14.04 -17.82 2.19
C ILE A 86 -13.09 -16.79 2.79
N ALA A 87 -13.06 -16.69 4.13
CA ALA A 87 -12.16 -15.80 4.83
C ALA A 87 -10.68 -16.11 4.54
N TRP A 88 -10.30 -17.40 4.61
CA TRP A 88 -8.93 -17.83 4.32
C TRP A 88 -8.52 -17.60 2.86
N ILE A 89 -9.44 -17.76 1.92
CA ILE A 89 -9.22 -17.44 0.50
C ILE A 89 -8.93 -15.93 0.35
N LEU A 90 -9.74 -15.07 0.97
CA LEU A 90 -9.55 -13.62 0.92
C LEU A 90 -8.22 -13.18 1.56
N VAL A 91 -7.88 -13.74 2.72
CA VAL A 91 -6.58 -13.49 3.38
C VAL A 91 -5.42 -13.93 2.49
N SER A 92 -5.55 -15.05 1.76
CA SER A 92 -4.53 -15.52 0.82
C SER A 92 -4.34 -14.54 -0.35
N PHE A 93 -5.43 -13.96 -0.88
CA PHE A 93 -5.32 -12.93 -1.90
C PHE A 93 -4.61 -11.68 -1.39
N VAL A 94 -4.92 -11.23 -0.16
CA VAL A 94 -4.21 -10.10 0.46
C VAL A 94 -2.72 -10.41 0.59
N PHE A 95 -2.36 -11.64 0.97
CA PHE A 95 -0.96 -12.06 1.05
C PHE A 95 -0.26 -12.02 -0.31
N ILE A 96 -0.89 -12.50 -1.38
CA ILE A 96 -0.37 -12.41 -2.76
C ILE A 96 -0.14 -10.94 -3.16
N VAL A 97 -1.06 -10.05 -2.77
CA VAL A 97 -0.91 -8.61 -3.00
C VAL A 97 0.33 -8.06 -2.32
N VAL A 98 0.55 -8.42 -1.05
CA VAL A 98 1.75 -8.02 -0.30
C VAL A 98 3.04 -8.48 -0.99
N ILE A 99 3.07 -9.71 -1.52
CA ILE A 99 4.27 -10.26 -2.18
C ILE A 99 4.72 -9.37 -3.34
N TYR A 100 3.83 -9.01 -4.26
CA TYR A 100 4.24 -8.19 -5.41
C TYR A 100 4.45 -6.72 -5.03
N TYR A 101 3.71 -6.19 -4.05
CA TYR A 101 3.92 -4.83 -3.56
C TYR A 101 5.30 -4.66 -2.91
N MET A 102 5.85 -5.69 -2.27
CA MET A 102 7.23 -5.65 -1.76
C MET A 102 8.27 -5.48 -2.86
N VAL A 103 8.01 -6.03 -4.06
CA VAL A 103 8.88 -5.83 -5.22
C VAL A 103 8.80 -4.38 -5.71
N ILE A 104 7.60 -3.80 -5.78
CA ILE A 104 7.42 -2.40 -6.17
C ILE A 104 8.13 -1.46 -5.18
N LEU A 105 7.91 -1.65 -3.87
CA LEU A 105 8.59 -0.88 -2.83
C LEU A 105 10.12 -1.01 -2.90
N SER A 106 10.61 -2.19 -3.30
CA SER A 106 12.03 -2.40 -3.52
C SER A 106 12.57 -1.58 -4.69
N TRP A 107 11.81 -1.42 -5.79
CA TRP A 107 12.21 -0.55 -6.88
C TRP A 107 12.33 0.89 -6.40
N ASP A 108 11.35 1.37 -5.64
CA ASP A 108 11.37 2.71 -5.06
C ASP A 108 12.60 2.90 -4.15
N LEU A 109 12.96 1.89 -3.35
CA LEU A 109 14.14 1.94 -2.48
C LEU A 109 15.45 1.97 -3.29
N VAL A 110 15.55 1.19 -4.36
CA VAL A 110 16.72 1.22 -5.26
C VAL A 110 16.85 2.59 -5.92
N TYR A 111 15.75 3.17 -6.41
CA TYR A 111 15.76 4.52 -6.98
C TYR A 111 16.09 5.60 -5.94
N LEU A 112 15.59 5.47 -4.70
CA LEU A 112 15.92 6.36 -3.60
C LEU A 112 17.43 6.35 -3.31
N LEU A 113 18.04 5.16 -3.21
CA LEU A 113 19.49 5.05 -2.98
C LEU A 113 20.29 5.57 -4.18
N SER A 114 19.81 5.32 -5.41
CA SER A 114 20.45 5.80 -6.64
C SER A 114 20.37 7.32 -6.80
N SER A 115 19.43 7.98 -6.10
CA SER A 115 19.22 9.43 -6.21
C SER A 115 20.35 10.27 -5.65
N PHE A 116 21.12 9.73 -4.70
CA PHE A 116 22.29 10.42 -4.15
C PHE A 116 23.46 10.51 -5.15
N THR A 117 23.52 9.59 -6.12
CA THR A 117 24.60 9.52 -7.12
C THR A 117 24.13 9.73 -8.55
N PHE A 118 22.83 9.97 -8.76
CA PHE A 118 22.20 10.03 -10.09
C PHE A 118 22.54 8.81 -10.96
N GLY A 119 22.54 7.62 -10.34
CA GLY A 119 23.05 6.39 -10.95
C GLY A 119 22.30 5.89 -12.19
N TRP A 120 21.11 6.45 -12.47
CA TRP A 120 20.30 6.12 -13.65
C TRP A 120 20.84 6.72 -14.96
N GLY A 121 21.76 7.68 -14.90
CA GLY A 121 22.40 8.26 -16.07
C GLY A 121 21.43 8.87 -17.09
N THR A 122 21.78 8.81 -18.37
CA THR A 122 21.00 9.38 -19.47
C THR A 122 19.96 8.42 -20.07
N ASP A 123 20.14 7.11 -19.86
CA ASP A 123 19.23 6.07 -20.36
C ASP A 123 18.51 5.39 -19.20
N THR A 124 17.42 6.03 -18.76
CA THR A 124 16.60 5.56 -17.64
C THR A 124 15.86 4.26 -17.94
N VAL A 125 15.58 3.98 -19.22
CA VAL A 125 14.90 2.75 -19.64
C VAL A 125 15.83 1.56 -19.49
N SER A 126 17.06 1.68 -20.00
CA SER A 126 18.08 0.65 -19.83
C SER A 126 18.42 0.41 -18.36
N TYR A 127 18.47 1.47 -17.55
CA TYR A 127 18.66 1.33 -16.12
C TYR A 127 17.56 0.50 -15.46
N PHE A 128 16.29 0.77 -15.79
CA PHE A 128 15.18 0.01 -15.25
C PHE A 128 15.24 -1.46 -15.69
N THR A 129 15.40 -1.74 -16.99
CA THR A 129 15.35 -3.11 -17.51
C THR A 129 16.52 -3.97 -17.04
N HIS A 130 17.72 -3.41 -16.93
CA HIS A 130 18.92 -4.18 -16.60
C HIS A 130 19.27 -4.19 -15.11
N THR A 131 18.84 -3.20 -14.33
CA THR A 131 19.29 -3.03 -12.94
C THR A 131 18.17 -3.18 -11.91
N VAL A 132 16.93 -2.77 -12.25
CA VAL A 132 15.84 -2.61 -11.28
C VAL A 132 14.67 -3.59 -11.52
N GLY A 133 14.01 -3.48 -12.67
CA GLY A 133 12.76 -4.17 -13.01
C GLY A 133 12.93 -5.49 -13.75
N GLY A 134 14.03 -5.67 -14.50
CA GLY A 134 14.28 -6.90 -15.24
C GLY A 134 13.54 -6.95 -16.58
N SER A 135 13.36 -8.18 -17.08
CA SER A 135 12.72 -8.46 -18.36
C SER A 135 11.26 -8.89 -18.15
N SER A 136 10.40 -8.62 -19.14
CA SER A 136 9.00 -9.05 -19.16
C SER A 136 8.79 -10.50 -19.63
N ASN A 137 9.86 -11.22 -19.96
CA ASN A 137 9.77 -12.58 -20.51
C ASN A 137 9.78 -13.63 -19.39
N LEU A 138 8.97 -14.67 -19.54
CA LEU A 138 8.91 -15.76 -18.54
C LEU A 138 10.21 -16.59 -18.52
N GLU A 139 10.94 -16.66 -19.63
CA GLU A 139 12.20 -17.39 -19.75
C GLU A 139 13.30 -16.83 -18.84
N SER A 140 13.26 -15.53 -18.56
CA SER A 140 14.20 -14.83 -17.67
C SER A 140 13.66 -14.69 -16.25
N ALA A 141 12.53 -15.32 -15.90
CA ALA A 141 11.94 -15.23 -14.56
C ALA A 141 12.84 -15.79 -13.45
N GLY A 142 13.82 -16.65 -13.80
CA GLY A 142 14.82 -17.16 -12.87
C GLY A 142 16.02 -16.22 -12.62
N PHE A 143 16.16 -15.14 -13.39
CA PHE A 143 17.28 -14.21 -13.25
C PHE A 143 16.99 -13.19 -12.13
N LEU A 144 17.73 -13.30 -11.04
CA LEU A 144 17.61 -12.39 -9.90
C LEU A 144 18.49 -11.16 -10.09
N LEU A 145 17.84 -9.99 -10.13
CA LEU A 145 18.53 -8.71 -10.09
C LEU A 145 18.99 -8.42 -8.66
N ILE A 146 20.32 -8.47 -8.45
CA ILE A 146 20.93 -8.34 -7.13
C ILE A 146 20.44 -7.09 -6.37
N PRO A 147 20.40 -5.87 -6.96
CA PRO A 147 19.98 -4.67 -6.22
C PRO A 147 18.55 -4.79 -5.69
N THR A 148 17.64 -5.25 -6.54
CA THR A 148 16.22 -5.43 -6.20
C THR A 148 16.02 -6.58 -5.23
N THR A 149 16.67 -7.72 -5.42
CA THR A 149 16.52 -8.88 -4.50
C THR A 149 17.01 -8.54 -3.09
N VAL A 150 18.13 -7.83 -2.96
CA VAL A 150 18.64 -7.38 -1.65
C VAL A 150 17.65 -6.41 -0.99
N CYS A 151 17.13 -5.44 -1.73
CA CYS A 151 16.16 -4.48 -1.20
C CYS A 151 14.82 -5.16 -0.81
N VAL A 152 14.33 -6.12 -1.59
CA VAL A 152 13.16 -6.95 -1.23
C VAL A 152 13.42 -7.71 0.07
N ALA A 153 14.57 -8.38 0.21
CA ALA A 153 14.92 -9.11 1.43
C ALA A 153 14.99 -8.19 2.65
N LEU A 154 15.59 -7.00 2.51
CA LEU A 154 15.61 -5.98 3.56
C LEU A 154 14.20 -5.51 3.95
N LEU A 155 13.33 -5.25 2.96
CA LEU A 155 11.94 -4.83 3.21
C LEU A 155 11.12 -5.91 3.92
N TRP A 156 11.35 -7.20 3.59
CA TRP A 156 10.73 -8.30 4.33
C TRP A 156 11.21 -8.37 5.78
N VAL A 157 12.50 -8.15 6.04
CA VAL A 157 13.04 -8.08 7.41
C VAL A 157 12.43 -6.89 8.16
N VAL A 158 12.29 -5.73 7.51
CA VAL A 158 11.64 -4.55 8.09
C VAL A 158 10.17 -4.85 8.39
N LEU A 159 9.43 -5.46 7.46
CA LEU A 159 8.03 -5.85 7.67
C LEU A 159 7.93 -6.82 8.85
N TRP A 160 8.79 -7.84 8.90
CA TRP A 160 8.83 -8.80 9.99
C TRP A 160 9.07 -8.09 11.33
N PHE A 161 10.05 -7.17 11.40
CA PHE A 161 10.35 -6.41 12.61
C PHE A 161 9.20 -5.49 13.04
N ILE A 162 8.55 -4.81 12.11
CA ILE A 162 7.38 -3.96 12.40
C ILE A 162 6.20 -4.81 12.86
N SER A 163 5.97 -5.97 12.24
CA SER A 163 4.86 -6.87 12.58
C SER A 163 5.01 -7.54 13.95
N HIS A 164 6.22 -7.60 14.52
CA HIS A 164 6.44 -8.12 15.88
C HIS A 164 6.17 -7.07 16.98
N LYS A 165 5.96 -5.80 16.61
CA LYS A 165 5.61 -4.74 17.56
C LYS A 165 4.10 -4.56 17.65
N ASP A 166 3.64 -4.08 18.79
CA ASP A 166 2.25 -3.69 18.97
C ASP A 166 1.84 -2.62 17.95
N VAL A 167 0.57 -2.63 17.56
CA VAL A 167 0.03 -1.84 16.45
C VAL A 167 0.30 -0.33 16.62
N ASP A 168 0.19 0.21 17.85
CA ASP A 168 0.48 1.64 18.09
C ASP A 168 1.98 1.96 18.03
N GLN A 169 2.81 1.11 18.65
CA GLN A 169 4.27 1.32 18.68
C GLN A 169 4.96 1.04 17.34
N GLY A 170 4.39 0.14 16.54
CA GLY A 170 4.78 -0.13 15.17
C GLY A 170 4.10 0.86 14.23
N ILE A 171 2.98 0.45 13.65
CA ILE A 171 2.29 1.16 12.56
C ILE A 171 1.91 2.59 12.97
N GLY A 172 1.35 2.78 14.17
CA GLY A 172 0.87 4.09 14.63
C GLY A 172 1.93 5.18 14.64
N LYS A 173 3.12 4.90 15.20
CA LYS A 173 4.24 5.85 15.23
C LYS A 173 4.75 6.19 13.83
N PHE A 174 4.91 5.19 12.95
CA PHE A 174 5.37 5.41 11.59
C PHE A 174 4.35 6.20 10.76
N SER A 175 3.06 5.85 10.83
CA SER A 175 2.00 6.53 10.08
C SER A 175 1.85 8.01 10.45
N LYS A 176 2.04 8.37 11.73
CA LYS A 176 2.02 9.78 12.17
C LYS A 176 3.10 10.64 11.50
N VAL A 177 4.21 10.05 11.10
CA VAL A 177 5.32 10.78 10.44
C VAL A 177 5.21 10.67 8.92
N LEU A 178 5.02 9.45 8.40
CA LEU A 178 5.04 9.18 6.97
C LEU A 178 3.87 9.82 6.22
N ILE A 179 2.67 9.85 6.81
CA ILE A 179 1.49 10.39 6.14
C ILE A 179 1.57 11.90 5.96
N PRO A 180 1.84 12.71 7.00
CA PRO A 180 2.09 14.14 6.79
C PRO A 180 3.26 14.40 5.84
N ALA A 181 4.35 13.63 5.93
CA ALA A 181 5.49 13.77 5.03
C ALA A 181 5.09 13.56 3.56
N LEU A 182 4.24 12.57 3.26
CA LEU A 182 3.72 12.33 1.91
C LEU A 182 2.98 13.56 1.37
N PHE A 183 2.09 14.17 2.15
CA PHE A 183 1.35 15.37 1.72
C PHE A 183 2.28 16.58 1.52
N VAL A 184 3.30 16.74 2.37
CA VAL A 184 4.28 17.82 2.23
C VAL A 184 5.11 17.65 0.95
N ILE A 185 5.61 16.43 0.69
CA ILE A 185 6.38 16.13 -0.52
C ILE A 185 5.51 16.37 -1.77
N MET A 186 4.26 15.91 -1.74
CA MET A 186 3.32 16.14 -2.84
C MET A 186 3.07 17.63 -3.08
N GLY A 187 2.86 18.41 -2.02
CA GLY A 187 2.69 19.86 -2.12
C GLY A 187 3.91 20.55 -2.74
N PHE A 188 5.12 20.14 -2.35
CA PHE A 188 6.35 20.66 -2.95
C PHE A 188 6.45 20.33 -4.44
N ILE A 189 6.17 19.08 -4.82
CA ILE A 189 6.17 18.65 -6.24
C ILE A 189 5.16 19.46 -7.06
N ILE A 190 3.97 19.73 -6.51
CA ILE A 190 2.94 20.52 -7.19
C ILE A 190 3.42 21.96 -7.42
N ILE A 191 3.99 22.60 -6.39
CA ILE A 191 4.50 23.98 -6.50
C ILE A 191 5.62 24.04 -7.54
N TYR A 192 6.56 23.09 -7.49
CA TYR A 192 7.65 22.99 -8.46
C TYR A 192 7.13 22.75 -9.88
N ALA A 193 6.11 21.91 -10.06
CA ALA A 193 5.54 21.63 -11.39
C ALA A 193 4.78 22.82 -11.99
N LEU A 194 4.31 23.76 -11.15
CA LEU A 194 3.57 24.95 -11.58
C LEU A 194 4.46 26.17 -11.82
N THR A 195 5.73 26.12 -11.43
CA THR A 195 6.70 27.22 -11.56
C THR A 195 7.70 26.92 -12.68
#